data_AF-A0A1B9YKM8-F1
#
_entry.id   AF-A0A1B9YKM8-F1
#
_cell.length_a   1.000
_cell.length_b   1.000
_cell.length_c   1.000
_cell.angle_alpha   90.00
_cell.angle_beta   90.00
_cell.angle_gamma   90.00
#
_symmetry.space_group_name_H-M   'P 1'
#
loop_
_entity.id
_entity.type
_entity.pdbx_description
1 polymer ?
#
loop_
_entity_poly.entity_id
_entity_poly.type
_entity_poly.pdbx_seq_one_letter_code
_entity_poly.pdbx_strand_id
1 'polypeptide(L)' 'MARMQVSTDTSTWLLQAKEFLDEARRLKPGPERDELRQTAKVLREIAKLEATSESALERDRPQRT' A
#
# COMPACT_ATOMS: atom_id res chain seq x y z
N MET A 1 -16.43 -15.14 -10.77
CA MET A 1 -14.99 -14.94 -10.44
C MET A 1 -14.75 -13.46 -10.19
N ALA A 2 -15.32 -12.92 -9.10
CA ALA A 2 -15.08 -11.54 -8.70
C ALA A 2 -13.75 -11.52 -7.93
N ARG A 3 -12.66 -11.20 -8.62
CA ARG A 3 -11.53 -10.59 -7.92
C ARG A 3 -12.11 -9.33 -7.33
N MET A 4 -12.35 -9.35 -6.02
CA MET A 4 -12.42 -8.13 -5.25
C MET A 4 -11.15 -7.38 -5.58
N GLN A 5 -11.31 -6.42 -6.47
CA GLN A 5 -10.42 -5.31 -6.62
C GLN A 5 -10.57 -4.59 -5.29
N VAL A 6 -9.88 -5.10 -4.26
CA VAL A 6 -9.42 -4.30 -3.13
C VAL A 6 -8.76 -3.15 -3.84
N SER A 7 -9.51 -2.06 -3.87
CA SER A 7 -9.41 -1.01 -4.84
C SER A 7 -7.96 -0.52 -4.81
N THR A 8 -7.18 -1.02 -5.76
CA THR A 8 -5.71 -0.88 -5.78
C THR A 8 -5.30 0.59 -5.92
N ASP A 9 -6.29 1.44 -6.19
CA ASP A 9 -6.21 2.88 -6.35
C ASP A 9 -6.75 3.68 -5.15
N THR A 10 -7.19 3.07 -4.03
CA THR A 10 -7.80 3.81 -2.90
C THR A 10 -7.24 3.55 -1.50
N SER A 11 -6.12 2.83 -1.34
CA SER A 11 -5.41 2.84 -0.05
C SER A 11 -4.52 4.08 0.01
N THR A 12 -4.84 5.04 0.88
CA THR A 12 -4.09 6.30 1.09
C THR A 12 -2.58 6.08 1.18
N TRP A 13 -2.16 4.98 1.82
CA TRP A 13 -0.76 4.59 1.93
C TRP A 13 -0.09 4.24 0.60
N LEU A 14 -0.79 3.59 -0.33
CA LEU A 14 -0.25 3.28 -1.66
C LEU A 14 -0.08 4.54 -2.50
N LEU A 15 -1.02 5.49 -2.36
CA LEU A 15 -0.93 6.79 -3.02
C LEU A 15 0.30 7.57 -2.52
N GLN A 16 0.47 7.67 -1.20
CA GLN A 16 1.64 8.32 -0.61
C GLN A 16 2.94 7.60 -0.98
N ALA A 17 2.96 6.27 -0.97
CA ALA A 17 4.15 5.51 -1.37
C ALA A 17 4.57 5.80 -2.83
N LYS A 18 3.61 6.04 -3.72
CA LYS A 18 3.88 6.44 -5.10
C LYS A 18 4.52 7.84 -5.17
N GLU A 19 3.99 8.80 -4.43
CA GLU A 19 4.54 10.17 -4.37
C GLU A 19 5.99 10.16 -3.88
N PHE A 20 6.29 9.40 -2.82
CA PHE A 20 7.67 9.23 -2.33
C PHE A 20 8.61 8.61 -3.38
N LEU A 21 8.13 7.63 -4.15
CA LEU A 21 8.92 7.03 -5.23
C LEU A 21 9.13 7.99 -6.40
N ASP A 22 8.14 8.81 -6.71
CA ASP A 22 8.24 9.82 -7.78
C ASP A 22 9.23 10.91 -7.39
N GLU A 23 9.23 11.35 -6.12
CA GLU A 23 10.23 12.29 -5.61
C GLU A 23 11.63 11.65 -5.57
N ALA A 24 11.75 10.41 -5.12
CA ALA A 24 13.01 9.67 -5.12
C ALA A 24 13.63 9.49 -6.52
N ARG A 25 12.80 9.47 -7.58
CA ARG A 25 13.28 9.40 -8.97
C ARG A 25 13.87 10.72 -9.46
N ARG A 26 13.47 11.85 -8.87
CA ARG A 26 13.98 13.19 -9.21
C ARG A 26 15.33 13.46 -8.55
N LEU A 27 15.61 12.80 -7.42
CA LEU A 27 16.88 12.92 -6.72
C LEU A 27 18.00 12.09 -7.36
N LYS A 28 19.21 12.62 -7.25
CA LYS A 28 20.43 11.85 -7.56
C LYS A 28 20.58 10.69 -6.57
N PRO A 29 21.29 9.62 -6.94
CA PRO A 29 21.68 8.58 -5.98
C PRO A 29 22.36 9.20 -4.76
N GLY A 30 21.85 8.91 -3.57
CA GLY A 30 22.28 9.52 -2.32
C GLY A 30 21.37 9.12 -1.16
N PRO A 31 21.77 9.45 0.08
CA PRO A 31 21.04 9.05 1.29
C PRO A 31 19.59 9.53 1.28
N GLU A 32 19.33 10.75 0.82
CA GLU A 32 17.99 11.32 0.70
C GLU A 32 17.08 10.46 -0.21
N ARG A 33 17.60 9.96 -1.34
CA ARG A 33 16.85 9.06 -2.23
C ARG A 33 16.55 7.73 -1.55
N ASP A 34 17.47 7.20 -0.77
CA ASP A 34 17.30 5.92 -0.09
C ASP A 34 16.30 6.04 1.07
N GLU A 35 16.29 7.16 1.78
CA GLU A 35 15.27 7.48 2.79
C GLU A 35 13.86 7.54 2.20
N LEU A 36 13.68 8.22 1.06
CA LEU A 36 12.40 8.27 0.36
C LEU A 36 11.96 6.88 -0.12
N ARG A 37 12.89 6.06 -0.62
CA ARG A 37 12.62 4.68 -1.04
C ARG A 37 12.23 3.79 0.15
N GLN A 38 12.91 3.95 1.28
CA GLN A 38 12.61 3.20 2.50
C GLN A 38 11.24 3.59 3.05
N THR A 39 10.91 4.88 3.04
CA THR A 39 9.59 5.38 3.42
C THR A 39 8.50 4.78 2.55
N ALA A 40 8.66 4.82 1.22
CA ALA A 40 7.72 4.19 0.30
C ALA A 40 7.56 2.67 0.52
N LYS A 41 8.64 1.98 0.95
CA LYS A 41 8.58 0.55 1.29
C LYS A 41 7.75 0.31 2.54
N VAL A 42 7.95 1.10 3.59
CA VAL A 42 7.14 1.01 4.83
C VAL A 42 5.66 1.24 4.53
N LEU A 43 5.32 2.26 3.74
CA LEU A 43 3.95 2.56 3.36
C LEU A 43 3.28 1.41 2.59
N ARG A 44 4.03 0.73 1.71
CA ARG A 44 3.54 -0.47 1.01
C ARG A 44 3.29 -1.64 1.95
N GLU A 45 4.14 -1.84 2.95
CA GLU A 45 3.92 -2.89 3.95
C GLU A 45 2.70 -2.58 4.82
N ILE A 46 2.47 -1.32 5.22
CA ILE A 46 1.25 -0.91 5.93
C ILE A 46 0.02 -1.23 5.08
N ALA A 47 0.00 -0.80 3.82
CA ALA A 47 -1.11 -1.09 2.91
C ALA A 47 -1.38 -2.60 2.76
N LYS A 48 -0.32 -3.41 2.72
CA LYS A 48 -0.44 -4.86 2.62
C LYS A 48 -1.03 -5.47 3.89
N LEU A 49 -0.63 -4.97 5.07
CA LEU A 49 -1.19 -5.41 6.35
C LEU A 49 -2.67 -5.02 6.48
N GLU A 50 -3.03 -3.80 6.06
CA GLU A 50 -4.43 -3.37 6.00
C GLU A 50 -5.26 -4.25 5.08
N ALA A 51 -4.79 -4.49 3.84
CA ALA A 51 -5.48 -5.38 2.91
C ALA A 51 -5.62 -6.82 3.44
N THR A 52 -4.60 -7.31 4.17
CA THR A 52 -4.66 -8.63 4.80
C THR A 52 -5.67 -8.65 5.95
N SER A 53 -5.73 -7.60 6.77
CA SER A 53 -6.70 -7.43 7.86
C SER A 53 -8.13 -7.33 7.33
N GLU A 54 -8.36 -6.51 6.30
CA GLU A 54 -9.66 -6.38 5.62
C GLU A 54 -10.10 -7.73 5.04
N SER A 55 -9.19 -8.46 4.38
CA SER A 55 -9.50 -9.79 3.84
C SER A 55 -9.80 -10.84 4.92
N ALA A 56 -9.20 -10.69 6.11
CA ALA A 56 -9.47 -11.56 7.25
C ALA A 56 -10.84 -11.27 7.87
N LEU A 57 -11.20 -9.98 8.00
CA LEU A 57 -12.53 -9.53 8.45
C LEU A 57 -13.64 -9.98 7.49
N GLU A 58 -13.37 -9.96 6.19
CA GLU A 58 -14.37 -10.37 5.21
C GLU A 58 -14.65 -11.87 5.21
N ARG A 59 -13.65 -12.71 5.55
CA ARG A 59 -13.84 -14.14 5.76
C ARG A 59 -14.65 -14.48 7.01
N ASP A 60 -14.68 -13.60 8.02
CA ASP A 60 -15.35 -13.84 9.29
C ASP A 60 -16.82 -13.36 9.30
N ARG A 61 -17.31 -12.76 8.20
CA ARG A 61 -18.72 -12.40 8.09
C ARG A 61 -19.56 -13.66 7.90
N PRO A 62 -20.40 -14.08 8.87
CA PRO A 62 -21.30 -15.22 8.65
C PRO A 62 -22.28 -14.80 7.56
N GLN A 63 -22.37 -15.61 6.50
CA GLN A 63 -23.46 -15.51 5.55
C GLN A 63 -24.77 -15.71 6.32
N ARG A 64 -25.39 -14.60 6.73
CA ARG A 64 -26.75 -14.60 7.25
C ARG A 64 -27.67 -14.87 6.05
N THR A 65 -27.99 -16.15 5.86
CA THR A 65 -29.20 -16.60 5.16
C THR A 65 -30.44 -16.26 5.97
#